data_AF-A0A2V8JY92-F1
#
_entry.id   AF-A0A2V8JY92-F1
#
_cell.length_a   1.000
_cell.length_b   1.000
_cell.length_c   1.000
_cell.angle_alpha   90.00
_cell.angle_beta   90.00
_cell.angle_gamma   90.00
#
_symmetry.space_group_name_H-M   'P 1'
#
loop_
_entity.id
_entity.type
_entity.pdbx_description
1 polymer ?
#
loop_
_entity_poly.entity_id
_entity_poly.type
_entity_poly.pdbx_seq_one_letter_code
_entity_poly.pdbx_strand_id
1 'polypeptide(L)'
;MKRNFRFRISDFGFGGALLALLISFSVDLSAQTIADAARKERERQSHVQSKAVYSNGAAIPPPSASSASKAPSATVAAPAKKPEGTPAPTGPTDNKGRDEKYWRAAFQKARDDVKRADDKVQLLDLKIKDLNMQLLRQSNVYNREYRIGPEITAAQAELDTARKQAEQAKQKITDLEEELRRSGGLPGWAR
;
A
#
# COMPACT_ATOMS: atom_id res chain seq x y z
N MET A 1 -23.83 50.95 59.72
CA MET A 1 -22.49 51.04 59.09
C MET A 1 -22.66 51.14 57.59
N LYS A 2 -22.20 52.24 57.00
CA LYS A 2 -22.07 52.44 55.55
C LYS A 2 -20.91 51.59 55.03
N ARG A 3 -21.08 50.97 53.86
CA ARG A 3 -20.13 51.11 52.73
C ARG A 3 -20.76 50.53 51.47
N ASN A 4 -21.17 51.46 50.62
CA ASN A 4 -21.52 51.25 49.23
C ASN A 4 -20.28 50.83 48.45
N PHE A 5 -20.38 49.81 47.61
CA PHE A 5 -19.50 49.66 46.46
C PHE A 5 -20.35 49.42 45.22
N ARG A 6 -20.66 50.54 44.55
CA ARG A 6 -21.08 50.56 43.15
C ARG A 6 -19.80 50.45 42.32
N PHE A 7 -19.57 49.31 41.67
CA PHE A 7 -18.62 49.25 40.56
C PHE A 7 -19.37 49.52 39.26
N ARG A 8 -18.94 50.59 38.58
CA ARG A 8 -19.50 51.09 37.33
C ARG A 8 -19.14 50.15 36.19
N ILE A 9 -20.16 49.73 35.45
CA ILE A 9 -20.07 49.13 34.12
C ILE A 9 -19.82 50.28 33.14
N SER A 10 -18.56 50.67 32.99
CA SER A 10 -18.11 51.59 31.94
C SER A 10 -16.59 51.60 31.98
N ASP A 11 -15.93 50.60 31.40
CA ASP A 11 -14.50 50.64 30.97
C ASP A 11 -13.99 49.28 30.40
N PHE A 12 -14.81 48.55 29.65
CA PHE A 12 -14.32 47.39 28.86
C PHE A 12 -14.86 47.41 27.42
N GLY A 13 -14.84 48.60 26.81
CA GLY A 13 -14.91 48.76 25.36
C GLY A 13 -13.56 48.43 24.75
N PHE A 14 -13.23 47.14 24.63
CA PHE A 14 -12.21 46.63 23.67
C PHE A 14 -12.22 45.10 23.52
N GLY A 15 -12.91 44.35 24.40
CA GLY A 15 -12.97 42.88 24.34
C GLY A 15 -14.08 42.29 23.45
N GLY A 16 -15.12 43.07 23.14
CA GLY A 16 -16.27 42.59 22.34
C GLY A 16 -16.03 42.55 20.83
N ALA A 17 -15.06 43.30 20.31
CA ALA A 17 -14.74 43.32 18.89
C ALA A 17 -13.84 42.15 18.45
N LEU A 18 -13.10 41.53 19.38
CA LEU A 18 -12.26 40.36 19.09
C LEU A 18 -13.04 39.04 19.13
N LEU A 19 -14.15 38.98 19.86
CA LEU A 19 -15.04 37.81 19.91
C LEU A 19 -16.03 37.77 18.73
N ALA A 20 -16.31 38.91 18.09
CA ALA A 20 -17.15 38.97 16.89
C ALA A 20 -16.39 38.73 15.58
N LEU A 21 -15.06 38.81 15.58
CA LEU A 21 -14.22 38.53 14.40
C LEU A 21 -13.79 37.04 14.29
N LEU A 22 -14.03 36.23 15.33
CA LEU A 22 -13.64 34.81 15.38
C LEU A 22 -14.77 33.82 15.07
N ILE A 23 -15.97 34.31 14.71
CA ILE A 23 -17.12 33.46 14.30
C ILE A 23 -17.36 33.52 12.78
N SER A 24 -16.62 34.35 12.03
CA SER A 24 -16.74 34.49 10.57
C SER A 24 -15.90 33.50 9.75
N PHE A 25 -15.25 32.51 10.37
CA PHE A 25 -14.47 31.47 9.66
C PHE A 25 -15.17 30.10 9.66
N SER A 26 -16.50 30.11 9.62
CA SER A 26 -17.28 28.90 9.36
C SER A 26 -17.59 28.78 7.87
N VAL A 27 -17.15 27.65 7.31
CA VAL A 27 -17.58 27.06 6.04
C VAL A 27 -16.90 27.62 4.77
N ASP A 28 -15.65 27.22 4.54
CA ASP A 28 -15.24 26.92 3.16
C ASP A 28 -16.08 25.72 2.67
N LEU A 29 -17.20 26.05 2.02
CA LEU A 29 -18.00 25.10 1.24
C LEU A 29 -17.10 24.54 0.13
N SER A 30 -16.42 23.42 0.41
CA SER A 30 -15.98 22.49 -0.62
C SER A 30 -17.21 21.77 -1.19
N ALA A 31 -18.10 22.53 -1.82
CA ALA A 31 -19.26 22.01 -2.56
C ALA A 31 -18.86 21.66 -4.01
N GLN A 32 -17.69 21.06 -4.21
CA GLN A 32 -17.47 20.27 -5.42
C GLN A 32 -18.34 19.03 -5.26
N THR A 33 -19.45 19.06 -5.97
CA THR A 33 -20.48 18.03 -5.89
C THR A 33 -19.84 16.66 -6.16
N ILE A 34 -20.22 15.64 -5.39
CA ILE A 34 -19.78 14.25 -5.65
C ILE A 34 -20.10 13.85 -7.09
N ALA A 35 -21.15 14.43 -7.67
CA ALA A 35 -21.51 14.25 -9.06
C ALA A 35 -20.46 14.83 -10.04
N ASP A 36 -19.88 16.01 -9.76
CA ASP A 36 -18.82 16.59 -10.60
C ASP A 36 -17.51 15.82 -10.45
N ALA A 37 -17.18 15.35 -9.24
CA ALA A 37 -16.03 14.46 -9.03
C ALA A 37 -16.21 13.14 -9.81
N ALA A 38 -17.42 12.56 -9.81
CA ALA A 38 -17.75 11.35 -10.54
C ALA A 38 -17.72 11.56 -12.07
N ARG A 39 -18.21 12.69 -12.57
CA ARG A 39 -18.14 13.05 -14.00
C ARG A 39 -16.70 13.23 -14.46
N LYS A 40 -15.88 13.94 -13.68
CA LYS A 40 -14.46 14.17 -13.98
C LYS A 40 -13.64 12.88 -13.99
N GLU A 41 -13.91 11.94 -13.07
CA GLU A 41 -13.25 10.63 -13.08
C GLU A 41 -13.75 9.77 -14.25
N ARG A 42 -15.02 9.86 -14.65
CA ARG A 42 -15.54 9.16 -15.84
C ARG A 42 -14.93 9.69 -17.14
N GLU A 43 -14.75 11.00 -17.28
CA GLU A 43 -14.05 11.61 -18.41
C GLU A 43 -12.59 11.15 -18.45
N ARG A 44 -11.88 11.17 -17.31
CA ARG A 44 -10.51 10.67 -17.23
C ARG A 44 -10.41 9.19 -17.63
N GLN A 45 -11.34 8.36 -17.17
CA GLN A 45 -11.40 6.95 -17.55
C GLN A 45 -11.75 6.75 -19.02
N SER A 46 -12.54 7.63 -19.64
CA SER A 46 -12.85 7.57 -21.08
C SER A 46 -11.65 7.91 -21.97
N HIS A 47 -10.70 8.68 -21.47
CA HIS A 47 -9.43 8.98 -22.16
C HIS A 47 -8.33 7.95 -21.90
N VAL A 48 -8.53 7.04 -20.94
CA VAL A 48 -7.62 5.90 -20.71
C VAL A 48 -8.15 4.71 -21.50
N GLN A 49 -7.64 4.55 -22.72
CA GLN A 49 -7.88 3.35 -23.54
C GLN A 49 -7.54 2.09 -22.70
N SER A 50 -8.55 1.24 -22.47
CA SER A 50 -8.39 0.04 -21.66
C SER A 50 -7.36 -0.89 -22.30
N LYS A 51 -6.20 -1.03 -21.65
CA LYS A 51 -5.20 -2.06 -21.97
C LYS A 51 -5.88 -3.43 -21.82
N ALA A 52 -5.78 -4.26 -22.86
CA ALA A 52 -6.44 -5.56 -22.95
C ALA A 52 -6.30 -6.39 -21.66
N VAL A 53 -7.44 -6.93 -21.19
CA VAL A 53 -7.49 -7.85 -20.05
C VAL A 53 -7.06 -9.23 -20.53
N TYR A 54 -5.92 -9.71 -20.05
CA TYR A 54 -5.48 -11.09 -20.25
C TYR A 54 -6.11 -11.97 -19.18
N SER A 55 -7.16 -12.72 -19.53
CA SER A 55 -7.65 -13.85 -18.74
C SER A 55 -7.07 -15.13 -19.34
N ASN A 56 -6.23 -15.84 -18.57
CA ASN A 56 -5.68 -17.15 -18.93
C ASN A 56 -4.96 -17.24 -20.29
N GLY A 57 -3.92 -16.43 -20.47
CA GLY A 57 -2.85 -16.72 -21.45
C GLY A 57 -3.18 -16.55 -22.94
N ALA A 58 -4.38 -16.10 -23.31
CA ALA A 58 -4.71 -15.73 -24.68
C ALA A 58 -5.38 -14.35 -24.73
N ALA A 59 -4.93 -13.48 -25.65
CA ALA A 59 -5.59 -12.22 -25.94
C ALA A 59 -6.89 -12.50 -26.70
N ILE A 60 -8.01 -11.91 -26.26
CA ILE A 60 -9.27 -11.90 -27.02
C ILE A 60 -9.23 -10.67 -27.94
N PRO A 61 -9.03 -10.81 -29.26
CA PRO A 61 -9.14 -9.69 -30.18
C PRO A 61 -10.61 -9.29 -30.38
N PRO A 62 -10.92 -7.99 -30.58
CA PRO A 62 -12.26 -7.55 -30.96
C PRO A 62 -12.65 -8.10 -32.34
N PRO A 63 -13.95 -8.37 -32.60
CA PRO A 63 -14.37 -9.07 -33.81
C PRO A 63 -14.23 -8.17 -35.04
N SER A 64 -13.31 -8.51 -35.96
CA SER A 64 -13.34 -7.99 -37.31
C SER A 64 -12.85 -9.01 -38.34
N ALA A 65 -13.78 -9.30 -39.26
CA ALA A 65 -13.68 -9.81 -40.62
C ALA A 65 -12.51 -10.72 -41.06
N SER A 66 -12.94 -11.89 -41.54
CA SER A 66 -12.25 -12.92 -42.33
C SER A 66 -11.39 -12.40 -43.50
N SER A 67 -10.16 -12.92 -43.64
CA SER A 67 -9.54 -13.24 -44.94
C SER A 67 -8.24 -14.08 -44.79
N ALA A 68 -8.33 -15.35 -45.20
CA ALA A 68 -7.37 -16.21 -45.92
C ALA A 68 -5.84 -16.17 -45.69
N SER A 69 -5.32 -17.34 -45.26
CA SER A 69 -4.24 -18.16 -45.89
C SER A 69 -2.88 -17.54 -46.27
N LYS A 70 -1.79 -17.95 -45.58
CA LYS A 70 -0.68 -18.76 -46.15
C LYS A 70 0.37 -19.19 -45.10
N ALA A 71 0.90 -20.39 -45.30
CA ALA A 71 1.94 -21.08 -44.53
C ALA A 71 3.36 -20.45 -44.71
N PRO A 72 4.34 -20.80 -43.85
CA PRO A 72 5.55 -20.02 -43.63
C PRO A 72 6.70 -20.41 -44.58
N SER A 73 7.53 -19.43 -44.95
CA SER A 73 8.82 -19.69 -45.61
C SER A 73 9.96 -19.18 -44.74
N ALA A 74 10.91 -20.08 -44.48
CA ALA A 74 12.14 -19.81 -43.75
C ALA A 74 12.99 -18.76 -44.47
N THR A 75 13.68 -17.92 -43.70
CA THR A 75 14.81 -17.11 -44.17
C THR A 75 15.90 -17.14 -43.12
N VAL A 76 17.06 -17.57 -43.58
CA VAL A 76 18.35 -17.65 -42.90
C VAL A 76 18.81 -16.24 -42.50
N ALA A 77 19.23 -16.06 -41.25
CA ALA A 77 19.86 -14.84 -40.77
C ALA A 77 21.29 -15.14 -40.26
N ALA A 78 22.23 -14.39 -40.83
CA ALA A 78 23.66 -14.34 -40.54
C ALA A 78 23.97 -14.00 -39.06
N PRO A 79 25.19 -14.29 -38.56
CA PRO A 79 25.48 -14.27 -37.13
C PRO A 79 25.41 -12.85 -36.55
N ALA A 80 24.57 -12.71 -35.53
CA ALA A 80 24.42 -11.50 -34.74
C ALA A 80 25.72 -11.17 -34.00
N LYS A 81 26.23 -9.96 -34.22
CA LYS A 81 27.25 -9.34 -33.40
C LYS A 81 26.81 -9.36 -31.94
N LYS A 82 27.73 -9.82 -31.09
CA LYS A 82 27.71 -9.79 -29.63
C LYS A 82 27.18 -8.44 -29.13
N PRO A 83 26.14 -8.38 -28.29
CA PRO A 83 25.76 -7.13 -27.65
C PRO A 83 26.92 -6.67 -26.76
N GLU A 84 27.41 -5.49 -27.13
CA GLU A 84 28.34 -4.66 -26.40
C GLU A 84 27.84 -4.52 -24.97
N GLY A 85 28.71 -4.86 -24.01
CA GLY A 85 28.36 -4.93 -22.61
C GLY A 85 27.83 -3.60 -22.11
N THR A 86 26.73 -3.67 -21.36
CA THR A 86 26.29 -2.59 -20.46
C THR A 86 27.51 -2.00 -19.77
N PRO A 87 27.70 -0.67 -19.77
CA PRO A 87 28.86 -0.05 -19.13
C PRO A 87 28.94 -0.54 -17.69
N ALA A 88 30.09 -1.11 -17.34
CA ALA A 88 30.36 -1.54 -15.98
C ALA A 88 30.10 -0.35 -15.05
N PRO A 89 29.37 -0.56 -13.93
CA PRO A 89 29.15 0.51 -12.97
C PRO A 89 30.53 1.05 -12.55
N THR A 90 30.74 2.35 -12.74
CA THR A 90 31.97 3.08 -12.40
C THR A 90 32.15 3.26 -10.88
N GLY A 91 31.42 2.50 -10.07
CA GLY A 91 31.44 2.53 -8.62
C GLY A 91 31.84 1.18 -8.02
N PRO A 92 32.02 1.11 -6.69
CA PRO A 92 32.38 -0.13 -6.04
C PRO A 92 31.26 -1.16 -6.22
N THR A 93 31.61 -2.36 -6.66
CA THR A 93 30.71 -3.51 -6.80
C THR A 93 31.13 -4.64 -5.87
N ASP A 94 30.18 -5.49 -5.50
CA ASP A 94 30.50 -6.74 -4.80
C ASP A 94 31.20 -7.76 -5.73
N ASN A 95 31.63 -8.89 -5.17
CA ASN A 95 32.25 -9.99 -5.91
C ASN A 95 31.31 -10.68 -6.93
N LYS A 96 30.01 -10.34 -6.92
CA LYS A 96 28.99 -10.84 -7.85
C LYS A 96 28.55 -9.76 -8.85
N GLY A 97 29.24 -8.61 -8.92
CA GLY A 97 28.93 -7.51 -9.84
C GLY A 97 27.68 -6.69 -9.48
N ARG A 98 27.16 -6.82 -8.25
CA ARG A 98 26.02 -6.06 -7.73
C ARG A 98 26.52 -4.76 -7.11
N ASP A 99 25.86 -3.66 -7.44
CA ASP A 99 26.20 -2.31 -6.99
C ASP A 99 25.44 -1.94 -5.70
N GLU A 100 25.82 -0.80 -5.11
CA GLU A 100 25.13 -0.25 -3.92
C GLU A 100 23.63 -0.08 -4.13
N LYS A 101 23.21 0.34 -5.33
CA LYS A 101 21.80 0.58 -5.65
C LYS A 101 20.98 -0.72 -5.57
N TYR A 102 21.51 -1.82 -6.08
CA TYR A 102 20.90 -3.13 -5.94
C TYR A 102 20.70 -3.48 -4.47
N TRP A 103 21.74 -3.34 -3.66
CA TRP A 103 21.69 -3.72 -2.25
C TRP A 103 20.70 -2.87 -1.45
N ARG A 104 20.74 -1.54 -1.61
CA ARG A 104 19.76 -0.65 -0.98
C ARG A 104 18.32 -1.03 -1.35
N ALA A 105 18.07 -1.30 -2.63
CA ALA A 105 16.74 -1.71 -3.08
C ALA A 105 16.32 -3.07 -2.49
N ALA A 106 17.25 -4.03 -2.39
CA ALA A 106 16.99 -5.34 -1.80
C ALA A 106 16.65 -5.23 -0.30
N PHE A 107 17.43 -4.46 0.46
CA PHE A 107 17.16 -4.22 1.88
C PHE A 107 15.87 -3.45 2.11
N GLN A 108 15.61 -2.42 1.31
CA GLN A 108 14.36 -1.67 1.42
C GLN A 108 13.14 -2.56 1.14
N LYS A 109 13.21 -3.38 0.09
CA LYS A 109 12.16 -4.35 -0.21
C LYS A 109 11.94 -5.33 0.94
N ALA A 110 13.02 -5.84 1.54
CA ALA A 110 12.92 -6.78 2.66
C ALA A 110 12.27 -6.13 3.90
N ARG A 111 12.60 -4.87 4.21
CA ARG A 111 11.93 -4.11 5.29
C ARG A 111 10.46 -3.86 5.00
N ASP A 112 10.12 -3.51 3.75
CA ASP A 112 8.74 -3.34 3.34
C ASP A 112 7.96 -4.67 3.43
N ASP A 113 8.60 -5.79 3.12
CA ASP A 113 8.03 -7.14 3.28
C ASP A 113 7.77 -7.45 4.76
N VAL A 114 8.72 -7.14 5.66
CA VAL A 114 8.53 -7.28 7.12
C VAL A 114 7.37 -6.43 7.60
N LYS A 115 7.35 -5.15 7.24
CA LYS A 115 6.27 -4.23 7.62
C LYS A 115 4.91 -4.76 7.17
N ARG A 116 4.78 -5.18 5.91
CA ARG A 116 3.53 -5.75 5.39
C ARG A 116 3.12 -7.04 6.11
N ALA A 117 4.07 -7.88 6.49
CA ALA A 117 3.78 -9.09 7.23
C ALA A 117 3.33 -8.78 8.68
N ASP A 118 3.98 -7.85 9.36
CA ASP A 118 3.59 -7.39 10.69
C ASP A 118 2.23 -6.68 10.69
N ASP A 119 1.95 -5.84 9.69
CA ASP A 119 0.64 -5.19 9.51
C ASP A 119 -0.47 -6.24 9.35
N LYS A 120 -0.21 -7.34 8.62
CA LYS A 120 -1.16 -8.45 8.47
C LYS A 120 -1.41 -9.17 9.79
N VAL A 121 -0.38 -9.39 10.60
CA VAL A 121 -0.52 -9.97 11.95
C VAL A 121 -1.41 -9.09 12.81
N GLN A 122 -1.19 -7.77 12.80
CA GLN A 122 -2.00 -6.81 13.56
C GLN A 122 -3.46 -6.80 13.09
N LEU A 123 -3.69 -6.80 11.78
CA LEU A 123 -5.04 -6.83 11.20
C LEU A 123 -5.81 -8.08 11.65
N LEU A 124 -5.17 -9.25 11.63
CA LEU A 124 -5.79 -10.51 12.03
C LEU A 124 -6.07 -10.55 13.54
N ASP A 125 -5.17 -10.01 14.37
CA ASP A 125 -5.41 -9.86 15.81
C ASP A 125 -6.63 -8.96 16.11
N LEU A 126 -6.76 -7.84 15.40
CA LEU A 126 -7.94 -6.96 15.48
C LEU A 126 -9.21 -7.67 15.02
N LYS A 127 -9.15 -8.44 13.92
CA LYS A 127 -10.28 -9.25 13.42
C LYS A 127 -10.75 -10.27 14.46
N ILE A 128 -9.81 -10.97 15.10
CA ILE A 128 -10.14 -11.94 16.16
C ILE A 128 -10.80 -11.24 17.35
N LYS A 129 -10.28 -10.09 17.78
CA LYS A 129 -10.90 -9.29 18.85
C LYS A 129 -12.31 -8.85 18.48
N ASP A 130 -12.53 -8.39 17.26
CA ASP A 130 -13.86 -8.00 16.78
C ASP A 130 -14.83 -9.18 16.75
N LEU A 131 -14.42 -10.32 16.19
CA LEU A 131 -15.24 -11.54 16.18
C LEU A 131 -15.58 -12.02 17.60
N ASN A 132 -14.64 -11.94 18.54
CA ASN A 132 -14.91 -12.24 19.94
C ASN A 132 -15.94 -11.28 20.56
N MET A 133 -15.86 -9.98 20.27
CA MET A 133 -16.89 -9.03 20.70
C MET A 133 -18.26 -9.34 20.07
N GLN A 134 -18.29 -9.71 18.78
CA GLN A 134 -19.53 -10.11 18.12
C GLN A 134 -20.13 -11.37 18.76
N LEU A 135 -19.30 -12.34 19.13
CA LEU A 135 -19.70 -13.58 19.80
C LEU A 135 -20.37 -13.32 21.17
N LEU A 136 -19.91 -12.30 21.89
CA LEU A 136 -20.47 -11.89 23.18
C LEU A 136 -21.78 -11.10 23.03
N ARG A 137 -21.94 -10.34 21.93
CA ARG A 137 -23.16 -9.56 21.66
C ARG A 137 -24.26 -10.39 20.99
N GLN A 138 -23.91 -11.49 20.33
CA GLN A 138 -24.86 -12.32 19.59
C GLN A 138 -25.63 -13.25 20.54
N SER A 139 -26.97 -13.08 20.60
CA SER A 139 -27.87 -13.94 21.39
C SER A 139 -28.35 -15.18 20.63
N ASN A 140 -28.34 -15.15 19.29
CA ASN A 140 -28.76 -16.28 18.47
C ASN A 140 -27.67 -17.38 18.46
N VAL A 141 -27.99 -18.54 19.06
CA VAL A 141 -27.09 -19.71 19.16
C VAL A 141 -26.61 -20.20 17.80
N TYR A 142 -27.48 -20.23 16.79
CA TYR A 142 -27.12 -20.69 15.45
C TYR A 142 -26.02 -19.82 14.82
N ASN A 143 -26.17 -18.49 14.89
CA ASN A 143 -25.14 -17.57 14.39
C ASN A 143 -23.82 -17.66 15.17
N ARG A 144 -23.91 -17.96 16.47
CA ARG A 144 -22.77 -18.12 17.35
C ARG A 144 -21.93 -19.34 16.98
N GLU A 145 -22.60 -20.49 16.82
CA GLU A 145 -21.95 -21.78 16.59
C GLU A 145 -21.57 -22.03 15.13
N TYR A 146 -22.40 -21.64 14.17
CA TYR A 146 -22.18 -22.01 12.76
C TYR A 146 -21.51 -20.92 11.92
N ARG A 147 -21.41 -19.70 12.43
CA ARG A 147 -20.78 -18.58 11.71
C ARG A 147 -19.59 -18.01 12.47
N ILE A 148 -19.82 -17.42 13.64
CA ILE A 148 -18.77 -16.66 14.34
C ILE A 148 -17.68 -17.61 14.89
N GLY A 149 -18.05 -18.75 15.48
CA GLY A 149 -17.08 -19.74 15.98
C GLY A 149 -16.10 -20.22 14.91
N PRO A 150 -16.56 -20.73 13.74
CA PRO A 150 -15.70 -21.10 12.63
C PRO A 150 -14.85 -19.95 12.09
N GLU A 151 -15.40 -18.74 11.99
CA GLU A 151 -14.66 -17.55 11.57
C GLU A 151 -13.50 -17.20 12.52
N ILE A 152 -13.69 -17.34 13.83
CA ILE A 152 -12.61 -17.16 14.82
C ILE A 152 -11.52 -18.21 14.61
N THR A 153 -11.89 -19.49 14.49
CA THR A 153 -10.93 -20.58 14.27
C THR A 153 -10.13 -20.38 12.96
N ALA A 154 -10.80 -19.97 11.89
CA ALA A 154 -10.15 -19.66 10.62
C ALA A 154 -9.20 -18.46 10.74
N ALA A 155 -9.63 -17.37 11.38
CA ALA A 155 -8.79 -16.20 11.61
C ALA A 155 -7.57 -16.52 12.48
N GLN A 156 -7.70 -17.43 13.45
CA GLN A 156 -6.60 -17.89 14.28
C GLN A 156 -5.55 -18.67 13.45
N ALA A 157 -6.00 -19.58 12.58
CA ALA A 157 -5.10 -20.31 11.69
C ALA A 157 -4.39 -19.39 10.68
N GLU A 158 -5.10 -18.37 10.17
CA GLU A 158 -4.52 -17.32 9.35
C GLU A 158 -3.48 -16.50 10.12
N LEU A 159 -3.74 -16.17 11.39
CA LEU A 159 -2.83 -15.42 12.25
C LEU A 159 -1.54 -16.19 12.49
N ASP A 160 -1.62 -17.49 12.79
CA ASP A 160 -0.44 -18.32 12.99
C ASP A 160 0.40 -18.44 11.71
N THR A 161 -0.26 -18.51 10.56
CA THR A 161 0.42 -18.48 9.26
C THR A 161 1.08 -17.13 9.01
N ALA A 162 0.39 -16.03 9.30
CA ALA A 162 0.93 -14.68 9.15
C ALA A 162 2.13 -14.42 10.06
N ARG A 163 2.11 -14.94 11.30
CA ARG A 163 3.25 -14.87 12.23
C ARG A 163 4.47 -15.60 11.67
N LYS A 164 4.30 -16.81 11.13
CA LYS A 164 5.38 -17.54 10.45
C LYS A 164 5.93 -16.75 9.25
N GLN A 165 5.06 -16.12 8.47
CA GLN A 165 5.46 -15.26 7.35
C GLN A 165 6.26 -14.03 7.80
N ALA A 166 5.88 -13.41 8.92
CA ALA A 166 6.61 -12.29 9.49
C ALA A 166 8.01 -12.70 9.96
N GLU A 167 8.14 -13.83 10.65
CA GLU A 167 9.45 -14.36 11.06
C GLU A 167 10.33 -14.72 9.85
N GLN A 168 9.75 -15.33 8.81
CA GLN A 168 10.48 -15.58 7.56
C GLN A 168 10.91 -14.29 6.87
N ALA A 169 10.09 -13.24 6.89
CA ALA A 169 10.45 -11.95 6.32
C ALA A 169 11.61 -11.29 7.09
N LYS A 170 11.61 -11.40 8.43
CA LYS A 170 12.73 -10.92 9.27
C LYS A 170 14.00 -11.69 8.98
N GLN A 171 13.90 -13.03 8.86
CA GLN A 171 15.05 -13.88 8.52
C GLN A 171 15.66 -13.50 7.17
N LYS A 172 14.86 -13.11 6.17
CA LYS A 172 15.37 -12.64 4.87
C LYS A 172 16.27 -11.40 5.00
N ILE A 173 16.04 -10.54 5.98
CA ILE A 173 16.95 -9.40 6.23
C ILE A 173 18.31 -9.93 6.69
N THR A 174 18.32 -10.81 7.69
CA THR A 174 19.54 -11.45 8.19
C THR A 174 20.29 -12.21 7.09
N ASP A 175 19.56 -12.93 6.25
CA ASP A 175 20.15 -13.67 5.11
C ASP A 175 20.75 -12.71 4.07
N LEU A 176 20.12 -11.56 3.83
CA LEU A 176 20.67 -10.51 2.97
C LEU A 176 21.92 -9.85 3.56
N GLU A 177 21.98 -9.65 4.87
CA GLU A 177 23.18 -9.13 5.56
C GLU A 177 24.36 -10.08 5.42
N GLU A 178 24.12 -11.37 5.62
CA GLU A 178 25.15 -12.40 5.46
C GLU A 178 25.59 -12.55 4.00
N GLU A 179 24.67 -12.44 3.05
CA GLU A 179 24.95 -12.46 1.61
C GLU A 179 25.73 -11.21 1.16
N LEU A 180 25.44 -10.03 1.72
CA LEU A 180 26.23 -8.81 1.53
C LEU A 180 27.66 -9.00 2.08
N ARG A 181 27.79 -9.55 3.29
CA ARG A 181 29.10 -9.81 3.91
C ARG A 181 29.91 -10.83 3.09
N ARG A 182 29.28 -11.92 2.65
CA ARG A 182 29.92 -12.98 1.86
C ARG A 182 30.35 -12.52 0.48
N SER A 183 29.57 -11.63 -0.13
CA SER A 183 29.90 -11.05 -1.44
C SER A 183 30.93 -9.92 -1.36
N GLY A 184 31.38 -9.54 -0.17
CA GLY A 184 32.36 -8.46 0.00
C GLY A 184 31.78 -7.06 -0.25
N GLY A 185 30.45 -6.93 -0.25
CA GLY A 185 29.80 -5.63 -0.33
C GLY A 185 30.06 -4.81 0.93
N LEU A 186 30.08 -3.49 0.78
CA LEU A 186 30.36 -2.60 1.91
C LEU A 186 29.20 -2.63 2.91
N PRO A 187 29.45 -2.73 4.23
CA PRO A 187 28.39 -2.76 5.26
C PRO A 187 27.45 -1.55 5.23
N GLY A 188 27.90 -0.42 4.68
CA GLY A 188 27.08 0.78 4.51
C GLY A 188 25.94 0.65 3.50
N TRP A 189 25.96 -0.38 2.64
CA TRP A 189 24.93 -0.61 1.63
C TRP A 189 23.66 -1.25 2.18
N ALA A 190 23.72 -1.79 3.40
CA ALA A 190 22.56 -2.36 4.10
C ALA A 190 21.67 -1.32 4.78
N ARG A 191 22.00 -0.03 4.68
CA ARG A 191 21.28 1.06 5.35
C ARG A 191 20.07 1.52 4.54
#